data_AF-A0A933NA81-F1
#
_entry.id   AF-A0A933NA81-F1
#
_cell.length_a   1.000
_cell.length_b   1.000
_cell.length_c   1.000
_cell.angle_alpha   90.00
_cell.angle_beta   90.00
_cell.angle_gamma   90.00
#
_symmetry.space_group_name_H-M   'P 1'
#
loop_
_entity.id
_entity.type
_entity.pdbx_description
1 polymer ?
#
loop_
_entity_poly.entity_id
_entity_poly.type
_entity_poly.pdbx_seq_one_letter_code
_entity_poly.pdbx_strand_id
1 'polypeptide(L)'
;MSRRFRVDAARLSLQTLNDSFRTRAILSGRSLDQVDRFYEQLESQGCGPTEAILLKLVPDDVDAYVGLAINRGGRVLEFDISLAGPEFSTWSDLTETFNHEIPFLKKHKPWDLRVIGLQLLKDSMDPTEEEEEAQEQ
;
A
#
# COMPACT_ATOMS: atom_id res chain seq x y z
N MET A 1 17.83 -6.63 -18.91
CA MET A 1 16.55 -7.37 -18.78
C MET A 1 15.40 -6.37 -18.70
N SER A 2 14.35 -6.57 -19.50
CA SER A 2 13.42 -5.51 -19.94
C SER A 2 12.44 -5.02 -18.87
N ARG A 3 12.29 -3.69 -18.74
CA ARG A 3 11.35 -2.99 -17.82
C ARG A 3 9.91 -3.53 -17.87
N ARG A 4 9.47 -4.07 -19.02
CA ARG A 4 8.14 -4.67 -19.18
C ARG A 4 7.89 -5.82 -18.19
N PHE A 5 8.86 -6.70 -17.98
CA PHE A 5 8.72 -7.84 -17.07
C PHE A 5 8.53 -7.41 -15.61
N ARG A 6 9.14 -6.29 -15.19
CA ARG A 6 9.01 -5.76 -13.81
C ARG A 6 7.65 -5.11 -13.57
N VAL A 7 7.09 -4.44 -14.58
CA VAL A 7 5.74 -3.85 -14.53
C VAL A 7 4.69 -4.95 -14.34
N ASP A 8 4.81 -6.03 -15.11
CA ASP A 8 3.85 -7.13 -15.06
C ASP A 8 3.90 -7.86 -13.71
N ALA A 9 5.10 -8.02 -13.13
CA ALA A 9 5.28 -8.61 -11.80
C ALA A 9 4.66 -7.74 -10.69
N ALA A 10 4.96 -6.43 -10.65
CA ALA A 10 4.42 -5.52 -9.65
C ALA A 10 2.88 -5.43 -9.72
N ARG A 11 2.34 -5.41 -10.95
CA ARG A 11 0.89 -5.45 -11.18
C ARG A 11 0.27 -6.74 -10.66
N LEU A 12 0.89 -7.88 -10.93
CA LEU A 12 0.41 -9.18 -10.45
C LEU A 12 0.45 -9.25 -8.92
N SER A 13 1.51 -8.74 -8.29
CA SER A 13 1.63 -8.66 -6.83
C SER A 13 0.51 -7.82 -6.20
N LEU A 14 0.22 -6.64 -6.76
CA LEU A 14 -0.90 -5.80 -6.30
C LEU A 14 -2.25 -6.47 -6.50
N GLN A 15 -2.44 -7.15 -7.63
CA GLN A 15 -3.68 -7.86 -7.90
C GLN A 15 -3.88 -8.98 -6.86
N THR A 16 -2.87 -9.81 -6.64
CA THR A 16 -2.89 -10.87 -5.62
C THR A 16 -3.15 -10.30 -4.22
N LEU A 17 -2.46 -9.21 -3.83
CA LEU A 17 -2.68 -8.56 -2.54
C LEU A 17 -4.12 -8.11 -2.37
N ASN A 18 -4.69 -7.46 -3.38
CA ASN A 18 -6.06 -6.94 -3.31
C ASN A 18 -7.11 -8.03 -3.43
N ASP A 19 -6.84 -9.13 -4.14
CA ASP A 19 -7.73 -10.28 -4.17
C ASP A 19 -7.77 -10.97 -2.80
N SER A 20 -6.61 -11.14 -2.15
CA SER A 20 -6.54 -11.57 -0.75
C SER A 20 -7.24 -10.60 0.20
N PHE A 21 -7.11 -9.28 -0.03
CA PHE A 21 -7.72 -8.26 0.82
C PHE A 21 -9.25 -8.30 0.72
N ARG A 22 -9.79 -8.50 -0.49
CA ARG A 22 -11.23 -8.63 -0.72
C ARG A 22 -11.81 -9.92 -0.18
N THR A 23 -11.04 -11.00 -0.22
CA THR A 23 -11.44 -12.32 0.28
C THR A 23 -11.13 -12.52 1.76
N ARG A 24 -10.59 -11.51 2.43
CA ARG A 24 -10.18 -11.54 3.85
C ARG A 24 -9.10 -12.57 4.17
N ALA A 25 -8.31 -12.94 3.18
CA ALA A 25 -7.24 -13.93 3.28
C ALA A 25 -5.85 -13.31 3.59
N ILE A 26 -5.71 -11.98 3.61
CA ILE A 26 -4.42 -11.30 3.84
C ILE A 26 -3.79 -11.58 5.21
N LEU A 27 -4.60 -11.94 6.20
CA LEU A 27 -4.17 -12.22 7.57
C LEU A 27 -4.26 -13.73 7.87
N SER A 28 -3.95 -14.58 6.88
CA SER A 28 -3.98 -16.03 7.05
C SER A 28 -3.14 -16.46 8.24
N GLY A 29 -3.72 -17.24 9.16
CA GLY A 29 -3.06 -17.68 10.39
C GLY A 29 -3.39 -16.84 11.64
N ARG A 30 -4.15 -15.75 11.49
CA ARG A 30 -4.75 -15.02 12.62
C ARG A 30 -6.11 -15.57 13.01
N SER A 31 -6.54 -15.30 14.24
CA SER A 31 -7.88 -15.63 14.70
C SER A 31 -8.93 -14.78 13.98
N LEU A 32 -10.17 -15.28 13.87
CA LEU A 32 -11.25 -14.55 13.20
C LEU A 32 -11.48 -13.17 13.84
N ASP A 33 -11.48 -13.10 15.17
CA ASP A 33 -11.62 -11.84 15.92
C ASP A 33 -10.54 -10.81 15.57
N GLN A 34 -9.29 -11.25 15.41
CA GLN A 34 -8.20 -10.36 14.99
C GLN A 34 -8.39 -9.88 13.55
N VAL A 35 -8.85 -10.75 12.66
CA VAL A 35 -9.17 -10.38 11.29
C VAL A 35 -10.32 -9.35 11.29
N ASP A 36 -11.39 -9.59 12.02
CA ASP A 36 -12.52 -8.65 12.14
C ASP A 36 -12.06 -7.28 12.64
N ARG A 37 -11.26 -7.21 13.71
CA ARG A 37 -10.70 -5.95 14.22
C ARG A 37 -9.88 -5.18 13.18
N PHE A 38 -9.06 -5.87 12.40
CA PHE A 38 -8.26 -5.22 11.35
C PHE A 38 -9.17 -4.55 10.29
N TYR A 39 -10.20 -5.28 9.86
CA TYR A 39 -11.13 -4.80 8.84
C TYR A 39 -12.04 -3.67 9.36
N GLU A 40 -12.56 -3.80 10.58
CA GLU A 40 -13.37 -2.76 11.22
C GLU A 40 -12.59 -1.44 11.35
N GLN A 41 -11.32 -1.52 11.73
CA GLN A 41 -10.43 -0.36 11.81
C GLN A 41 -10.25 0.30 10.44
N LEU A 42 -9.97 -0.46 9.38
CA LEU A 42 -9.86 0.09 8.02
C LEU A 42 -11.18 0.68 7.52
N GLU A 43 -12.30 0.01 7.76
CA GLU A 43 -13.63 0.48 7.38
C GLU A 43 -13.98 1.79 8.09
N SER A 44 -13.61 1.95 9.36
CA SER A 44 -13.79 3.21 10.09
C SER A 44 -13.06 4.40 9.45
N GLN A 45 -12.01 4.14 8.66
CA GLN A 45 -11.25 5.15 7.92
C GLN A 45 -11.70 5.32 6.47
N GLY A 46 -12.76 4.61 6.04
CA GLY A 46 -13.20 4.57 4.64
C GLY A 46 -12.23 3.83 3.72
N CYS A 47 -11.44 2.91 4.28
CA CYS A 47 -10.45 2.10 3.57
C CYS A 47 -10.77 0.60 3.57
N GLY A 48 -12.06 0.26 3.63
CA GLY A 48 -12.54 -1.12 3.59
C GLY A 48 -12.29 -1.84 2.26
N PRO A 49 -12.48 -3.17 2.20
CA PRO A 49 -12.13 -4.02 1.05
C PRO A 49 -12.89 -3.69 -0.23
N THR A 50 -14.06 -3.07 -0.13
CA THR A 50 -14.86 -2.63 -1.27
C THR A 50 -14.57 -1.19 -1.67
N GLU A 51 -14.02 -0.38 -0.76
CA GLU A 51 -13.88 1.07 -0.91
C GLU A 51 -12.44 1.54 -1.14
N ALA A 52 -11.47 0.66 -0.94
CA ALA A 52 -10.06 0.98 -1.14
C ALA A 52 -9.28 -0.10 -1.89
N ILE A 53 -8.11 0.33 -2.34
CA ILE A 53 -7.07 -0.52 -2.88
C ILE A 53 -5.93 -0.50 -1.88
N LEU A 54 -5.52 -1.69 -1.44
CA LEU A 54 -4.39 -1.89 -0.57
C LEU A 54 -3.12 -1.88 -1.42
N LEU A 55 -2.23 -0.93 -1.15
CA LEU A 55 -0.99 -0.70 -1.90
C LEU A 55 0.17 -1.51 -1.30
N LYS A 56 0.20 -1.60 0.02
CA LYS A 56 1.21 -2.28 0.81
C LYS A 56 0.58 -2.82 2.09
N LEU A 57 1.04 -3.99 2.52
CA LEU A 57 0.76 -4.54 3.83
C LEU A 57 1.95 -5.40 4.25
N VAL A 58 2.52 -5.11 5.41
CA VAL A 58 3.67 -5.83 5.97
C VAL A 58 3.40 -6.06 7.46
N PRO A 59 3.66 -7.25 8.00
CA PRO A 59 3.65 -7.46 9.44
C PRO A 59 4.78 -6.64 10.07
N ASP A 60 4.48 -5.88 11.11
CA ASP A 60 5.46 -5.07 11.84
C ASP A 60 5.91 -5.77 13.13
N ASP A 61 4.94 -6.20 13.94
CA ASP A 61 5.14 -6.97 15.17
C ASP A 61 4.15 -8.15 15.25
N VAL A 62 4.20 -8.91 16.34
CA VAL A 62 3.36 -10.09 16.60
C VAL A 62 1.89 -9.79 16.36
N ASP A 63 1.42 -8.61 16.73
CA ASP A 63 0.01 -8.20 16.61
C ASP A 63 -0.15 -6.85 15.87
N ALA A 64 0.77 -6.49 14.98
CA ALA A 64 0.72 -5.23 14.25
C ALA A 64 0.98 -5.39 12.75
N TYR A 65 0.29 -4.58 11.94
CA TYR A 65 0.45 -4.54 10.50
C TYR A 65 0.53 -3.11 10.01
N VAL A 66 1.63 -2.81 9.32
CA VAL A 66 1.82 -1.52 8.65
C VAL A 66 1.42 -1.62 7.18
N GLY A 67 0.80 -0.58 6.66
CA GLY A 67 0.34 -0.59 5.29
C GLY A 67 -0.04 0.76 4.74
N LEU A 68 -0.39 0.73 3.45
CA LEU A 68 -0.77 1.91 2.70
C LEU A 68 -2.00 1.57 1.87
N ALA A 69 -3.05 2.38 1.96
CA ALA A 69 -4.29 2.21 1.22
C ALA A 69 -4.71 3.52 0.54
N ILE A 70 -5.33 3.40 -0.63
CA ILE A 70 -5.98 4.50 -1.32
C ILE A 70 -7.47 4.21 -1.49
N ASN A 71 -8.32 5.09 -0.99
CA ASN A 71 -9.76 4.93 -1.12
C ASN A 71 -10.30 5.47 -2.44
N ARG A 72 -11.58 5.19 -2.73
CA ARG A 72 -12.29 5.70 -3.92
C ARG A 72 -12.36 7.23 -4.00
N GLY A 73 -12.19 7.95 -2.89
CA GLY A 73 -12.09 9.40 -2.88
C GLY A 73 -10.71 9.92 -3.29
N GLY A 74 -9.71 9.04 -3.44
CA GLY A 74 -8.32 9.42 -3.66
C GLY A 74 -7.57 9.80 -2.39
N ARG A 75 -8.17 9.58 -1.22
CA ARG A 75 -7.48 9.74 0.07
C ARG A 75 -6.48 8.60 0.24
N VAL A 76 -5.25 8.94 0.58
CA VAL A 76 -4.15 7.99 0.79
C VAL A 76 -3.87 7.93 2.28
N LEU A 77 -4.07 6.77 2.90
CA LEU A 77 -3.69 6.53 4.29
C LEU A 77 -2.51 5.58 4.36
N GLU A 78 -1.49 6.03 5.07
CA GLU A 78 -0.57 5.12 5.75
C GLU A 78 -1.15 4.76 7.12
N PHE A 79 -0.95 3.52 7.52
CA PHE A 79 -1.47 3.00 8.77
C PHE A 79 -0.49 2.04 9.44
N ASP A 80 -0.58 1.99 10.75
CA ASP A 80 -0.08 0.92 11.60
C ASP A 80 -1.27 0.42 12.42
N ILE A 81 -1.76 -0.77 12.09
CA ILE A 81 -2.94 -1.35 12.73
C ILE A 81 -2.51 -2.42 13.72
N SER A 82 -2.83 -2.18 14.99
CA SER A 82 -2.74 -3.19 16.03
C SER A 82 -3.99 -4.08 16.05
N LEU A 83 -3.77 -5.38 16.12
CA LEU A 83 -4.80 -6.40 16.33
C LEU A 83 -5.22 -6.51 17.80
N ALA A 84 -4.40 -5.97 18.72
CA ALA A 84 -4.70 -5.94 20.14
C ALA A 84 -5.86 -4.97 20.44
N GLY A 85 -5.90 -3.82 19.77
CA GLY A 85 -6.97 -2.83 19.89
C GLY A 85 -6.69 -1.55 19.07
N PRO A 86 -7.75 -0.81 18.68
CA PRO A 86 -7.62 0.41 17.86
C PRO A 86 -6.88 1.56 18.56
N GLU A 87 -6.82 1.55 19.89
CA GLU A 87 -6.09 2.55 20.68
C GLU A 87 -4.56 2.50 20.49
N PHE A 88 -4.05 1.38 19.96
CA PHE A 88 -2.63 1.21 19.64
C PHE A 88 -2.34 1.43 18.15
N SER A 89 -3.36 1.76 17.35
CA SER A 89 -3.21 1.96 15.92
C SER A 89 -2.93 3.43 15.59
N THR A 90 -2.14 3.65 14.55
CA THR A 90 -1.82 4.98 14.05
C THR A 90 -2.21 5.14 12.59
N TRP A 91 -2.48 6.39 12.21
CA TRP A 91 -3.00 6.75 10.89
C TRP A 91 -2.36 8.05 10.44
N SER A 92 -1.85 8.07 9.21
CA SER A 92 -1.24 9.23 8.59
C SER A 92 -1.89 9.48 7.23
N ASP A 93 -2.47 10.66 7.04
CA ASP A 93 -3.03 11.07 5.76
C ASP A 93 -1.91 11.62 4.87
N LEU A 94 -1.56 10.87 3.83
CA LEU A 94 -0.49 11.21 2.89
C LEU A 94 -1.02 11.79 1.58
N THR A 95 -2.30 12.15 1.51
CA THR A 95 -2.96 12.55 0.26
C THR A 95 -2.26 13.71 -0.44
N GLU A 96 -1.79 14.72 0.30
CA GLU A 96 -1.10 15.88 -0.28
C GLU A 96 0.27 15.50 -0.86
N THR A 97 1.09 14.80 -0.07
CA THR A 97 2.41 14.29 -0.47
C THR A 97 2.29 13.40 -1.71
N PHE A 98 1.36 12.45 -1.68
CA PHE A 98 1.10 11.53 -2.77
C PHE A 98 0.63 12.25 -4.04
N ASN A 99 -0.22 13.27 -3.91
CA ASN A 99 -0.67 14.08 -5.05
C ASN A 99 0.43 14.99 -5.63
N HIS A 100 1.41 15.40 -4.81
CA HIS A 100 2.55 16.20 -5.25
C HIS A 100 3.54 15.33 -6.03
N GLU A 101 3.87 14.15 -5.52
CA GLU A 101 4.79 13.20 -6.15
C GLU A 101 4.22 12.59 -7.43
N ILE A 102 2.88 12.58 -7.55
CA ILE A 102 2.17 11.90 -8.62
C ILE A 102 1.09 12.80 -9.25
N PRO A 103 1.47 13.90 -9.93
CA PRO A 103 0.51 14.83 -10.51
C PRO A 103 -0.43 14.19 -11.54
N PHE A 104 -0.04 13.06 -12.15
CA PHE A 104 -0.84 12.38 -13.16
C PHE A 104 -2.12 11.75 -12.58
N LEU A 105 -2.17 11.45 -11.27
CA LEU A 105 -3.38 10.96 -10.60
C LEU A 105 -4.52 11.97 -10.61
N LYS A 106 -4.21 13.28 -10.62
CA LYS A 106 -5.22 14.35 -10.70
C LYS A 106 -6.07 14.27 -11.97
N LYS A 107 -5.59 13.58 -13.02
CA LYS A 107 -6.27 13.43 -14.32
C LYS A 107 -6.95 12.07 -14.51
N HIS A 108 -6.76 11.13 -13.58
CA HIS A 108 -7.27 9.76 -13.68
C HIS A 108 -8.05 9.37 -12.44
N LYS A 109 -8.78 8.25 -12.49
CA LYS A 109 -9.46 7.72 -11.31
C LYS A 109 -8.38 7.15 -10.36
N PRO A 110 -8.20 7.70 -9.14
CA PRO A 110 -7.16 7.23 -8.22
C PRO A 110 -7.30 5.76 -7.80
N TRP A 111 -8.48 5.16 -8.02
CA TRP A 111 -8.77 3.74 -7.81
C TRP A 111 -8.61 2.85 -9.08
N ASP A 112 -7.99 3.34 -10.14
CA ASP A 112 -7.67 2.50 -11.31
C ASP A 112 -6.38 1.72 -11.05
N LEU A 113 -6.47 0.39 -10.96
CA LEU A 113 -5.32 -0.49 -10.72
C LEU A 113 -4.19 -0.31 -11.76
N ARG A 114 -4.49 0.16 -12.98
CA ARG A 114 -3.48 0.45 -14.02
C ARG A 114 -2.67 1.71 -13.71
N VAL A 115 -3.27 2.63 -12.96
CA VAL A 115 -2.70 3.89 -12.52
C VAL A 115 -1.87 3.68 -11.25
N ILE A 116 -2.36 2.84 -10.32
CA ILE A 116 -1.64 2.46 -9.10
C ILE A 116 -0.42 1.57 -9.41
N GLY A 117 -0.51 0.66 -10.38
CA GLY A 117 0.60 -0.19 -10.79
C GLY A 117 1.79 0.55 -11.40
N LEU A 118 1.61 1.80 -11.86
CA LEU A 118 2.71 2.65 -12.34
C LEU A 118 3.53 3.26 -11.17
N GLN A 119 2.96 3.32 -9.95
CA GLN A 119 3.60 3.95 -8.79
C GLN A 119 4.61 3.01 -8.10
N LEU A 120 4.29 1.72 -7.95
CA LEU A 120 5.23 0.74 -7.36
C LEU A 120 6.52 0.55 -8.17
N LEU A 121 6.57 1.05 -9.42
CA LEU A 121 7.79 1.05 -10.23
C LEU A 121 8.79 2.12 -9.82
N LYS A 122 8.36 3.26 -9.27
CA LYS A 122 9.28 4.33 -8.86
C LYS A 122 10.13 3.91 -7.65
N ASP A 123 9.55 3.25 -6.65
CA ASP A 123 10.30 2.77 -5.47
C ASP A 123 11.22 1.59 -5.80
N SER A 124 10.97 0.85 -6.88
CA SER A 124 11.88 -0.19 -7.39
C SER A 124 13.03 0.35 -8.25
N MET A 125 13.10 1.67 -8.44
CA MET A 125 14.07 2.36 -9.29
C MET A 125 15.07 3.24 -8.54
N ASP A 126 14.99 3.38 -7.22
CA ASP A 126 16.10 3.92 -6.42
C ASP A 126 16.92 2.80 -5.78
N PRO A 127 17.98 2.37 -6.46
CA PRO A 127 19.29 2.30 -5.88
C PRO A 127 20.10 3.43 -6.53
N THR A 128 19.93 4.67 -6.07
CA THR A 128 21.10 5.54 -6.02
C THR A 128 21.98 5.01 -4.90
N GLU A 129 22.67 3.89 -5.19
CA GLU A 129 24.01 3.69 -4.67
C GLU A 129 24.79 4.93 -5.14
N GLU A 130 25.27 5.66 -4.16
CA GLU A 130 26.19 6.78 -4.30
C GLU A 130 27.26 6.43 -5.34
N GLU A 131 27.31 7.22 -6.42
CA GLU A 131 28.54 7.36 -7.21
C GLU A 131 29.59 8.05 -6.33
N GLU A 132 30.16 7.34 -5.37
CA GLU A 132 31.41 7.75 -4.73
C GLU A 132 32.61 7.24 -5.55
N GLU A 133 33.17 8.19 -6.29
CA GLU A 133 34.59 8.34 -6.60
C GLU A 133 35.23 7.30 -7.52
N ALA A 134 35.10 7.56 -8.83
CA ALA A 134 36.23 7.41 -9.73
C ALA A 134 36.63 8.81 -10.24
N GLN A 135 37.73 9.37 -9.70
CA GLN A 135 38.77 10.15 -10.39
C GLN A 135 39.46 11.19 -9.48
N GLU A 136 40.47 10.78 -8.74
CA GLU A 136 41.74 11.51 -8.62
C GLU A 136 42.80 10.51 -9.11
N GLN A 137 43.27 10.59 -10.36
CA GLN A 137 44.47 11.32 -10.80
C GLN A 137 45.64 11.28 -9.81
#